data_AF-A0A259H192-F1
#
_entry.id   AF-A0A259H192-F1
#
_cell.length_a   1.000
_cell.length_b   1.000
_cell.length_c   1.000
_cell.angle_alpha   90.00
_cell.angle_beta   90.00
_cell.angle_gamma   90.00
#
_symmetry.space_group_name_H-M   'P 1'
#
loop_
_entity.id
_entity.type
_entity.pdbx_description
1 polymer ?
#
loop_
_entity_poly.entity_id
_entity_poly.type
_entity_poly.pdbx_seq_one_letter_code
_entity_poly.pdbx_strand_id
1 'polypeptide(L)' 'MTALDDKINERFPGLVVRKDLVKAVKGNAIVPSYVLEFLLGQYCATNDEASIQSGIETVKEILRKHYVHRN' A
#
# COMPACT_ATOMS: atom_id res chain seq x y z
N MET A 1 -3.23 1.76 -16.08
CA MET A 1 -1.92 1.10 -16.14
C MET A 1 -1.31 1.31 -17.51
N THR A 2 0.01 1.48 -17.57
CA THR A 2 0.78 1.55 -18.82
C THR A 2 1.30 0.16 -19.20
N ALA A 3 1.71 -0.02 -20.46
CA ALA A 3 2.33 -1.26 -20.91
C ALA A 3 3.63 -1.61 -20.14
N LEU A 4 4.33 -0.59 -19.63
CA LEU A 4 5.50 -0.81 -18.77
C LEU A 4 5.08 -1.37 -17.40
N ASP A 5 4.00 -0.84 -16.82
CA ASP A 5 3.46 -1.32 -15.54
C ASP A 5 3.05 -2.80 -15.63
N ASP A 6 2.41 -3.20 -16.72
CA ASP A 6 2.04 -4.60 -16.94
C ASP A 6 3.28 -5.49 -17.03
N LYS A 7 4.29 -5.07 -17.80
CA LYS A 7 5.54 -5.81 -17.99
C LYS A 7 6.33 -5.99 -16.69
N ILE A 8 6.39 -4.97 -15.84
CA ILE A 8 7.09 -5.07 -14.55
C ILE A 8 6.35 -5.98 -13.57
N ASN A 9 5.02 -5.95 -13.55
CA ASN A 9 4.22 -6.84 -12.69
C ASN A 9 4.32 -8.30 -13.14
N GLU A 10 4.40 -8.56 -14.46
CA GLU A 10 4.64 -9.91 -15.00
C GLU A 10 6.03 -10.46 -14.59
N ARG A 11 7.06 -9.60 -14.64
CA ARG A 11 8.47 -10.04 -14.43
C ARG A 11 8.92 -10.02 -12.98
N PHE A 12 8.27 -9.21 -12.14
CA PHE A 12 8.62 -9.02 -10.74
C PHE A 12 7.37 -9.09 -9.84
N PRO A 13 6.59 -10.19 -9.89
CA PRO A 13 5.37 -10.33 -9.10
C PRO A 13 5.70 -10.25 -7.60
N GLY A 14 4.88 -9.53 -6.84
CA GLY A 14 5.12 -9.36 -5.39
C GLY A 14 6.25 -8.38 -5.04
N LEU A 15 6.93 -7.78 -6.01
CA LEU A 15 8.05 -6.85 -5.79
C LEU A 15 7.77 -5.43 -6.31
N VAL A 16 6.62 -5.23 -6.97
CA VAL A 16 6.20 -3.96 -7.55
C VAL A 16 4.99 -3.44 -6.78
N VAL A 17 5.06 -2.20 -6.32
CA VAL A 17 4.00 -1.54 -5.56
C VAL A 17 3.74 -0.18 -6.16
N ARG A 18 2.47 0.15 -6.32
CA ARG A 18 2.03 1.46 -6.77
C ARG A 18 2.27 2.53 -5.69
N LYS A 19 3.12 3.51 -6.00
CA LYS A 19 3.55 4.53 -5.04
C LYS A 19 2.45 5.53 -4.66
N ASP A 20 1.43 5.69 -5.50
CA ASP A 20 0.29 6.57 -5.23
C ASP A 20 -0.60 6.06 -4.08
N LEU A 21 -0.57 4.76 -3.79
CA LEU A 21 -1.36 4.13 -2.71
C LEU A 21 -1.03 4.68 -1.31
N VAL A 22 0.16 5.25 -1.11
CA VAL A 22 0.54 5.90 0.16
C VAL A 22 -0.48 6.97 0.57
N LYS A 23 -1.05 7.69 -0.40
CA LYS A 23 -2.07 8.72 -0.15
C LYS A 23 -3.38 8.13 0.39
N ALA A 24 -3.72 6.90 -0.01
CA ALA A 24 -4.96 6.23 0.41
C ALA A 24 -4.93 5.75 1.87
N VAL A 25 -3.74 5.55 2.44
CA VAL A 25 -3.56 5.04 3.81
C VAL A 25 -3.03 6.08 4.81
N LYS A 26 -2.44 7.18 4.34
CA LYS A 26 -1.82 8.19 5.21
C LYS A 26 -2.81 8.87 6.17
N GLY A 27 -3.99 9.28 5.67
CA GLY A 27 -4.98 10.01 6.45
C GLY A 27 -4.36 11.15 7.28
N ASN A 28 -4.76 11.25 8.55
CA ASN A 28 -4.15 12.14 9.56
C ASN A 28 -3.13 11.44 10.45
N ALA A 29 -2.72 10.21 10.11
CA ALA A 29 -1.83 9.43 10.96
C ALA A 29 -0.42 10.04 10.96
N ILE A 30 0.20 10.15 12.14
CA ILE A 30 1.58 10.65 12.31
C ILE A 30 2.60 9.54 12.01
N VAL A 31 2.35 8.80 10.93
CA VAL A 31 3.13 7.62 10.55
C VAL A 31 4.16 8.06 9.49
N PRO A 32 5.46 7.78 9.68
CA PRO A 32 6.47 8.07 8.67
C PRO A 32 6.15 7.37 7.34
N SER A 33 6.37 8.04 6.21
CA SER A 33 6.01 7.53 4.89
C SER A 33 6.64 6.17 4.56
N TYR A 34 7.89 5.93 4.97
CA TYR A 34 8.57 4.66 4.69
C TYR A 34 7.88 3.47 5.37
N VAL A 35 7.18 3.68 6.50
CA VAL A 35 6.42 2.62 7.16
C VAL A 35 5.14 2.33 6.39
N LEU A 36 4.48 3.36 5.88
CA LEU A 36 3.33 3.19 4.99
C LEU A 36 3.72 2.44 3.72
N GLU A 37 4.85 2.79 3.12
CA GLU A 37 5.41 2.11 1.95
C GLU A 37 5.76 0.65 2.25
N PHE A 38 6.36 0.37 3.42
CA PHE A 38 6.64 -0.99 3.87
C PHE A 38 5.36 -1.83 4.00
N LEU A 39 4.34 -1.30 4.68
CA LEU A 39 3.06 -2.01 4.85
C LEU A 39 2.36 -2.23 3.51
N LEU A 40 2.31 -1.22 2.65
CA LEU A 40 1.76 -1.38 1.29
C LEU A 40 2.56 -2.39 0.46
N GLY A 41 3.87 -2.51 0.67
CA GLY A 41 4.67 -3.55 0.04
C GLY A 41 4.30 -4.96 0.48
N GLN A 42 3.81 -5.14 1.71
CA GLN A 42 3.38 -6.45 2.19
C GLN A 42 1.99 -6.86 1.68
N TYR A 43 1.10 -5.90 1.44
CA TYR A 43 -0.32 -6.19 1.15
C TYR A 43 -0.81 -5.75 -0.23
N CYS A 44 -0.05 -4.92 -0.96
CA CYS A 44 -0.47 -4.32 -2.23
C CYS A 44 0.57 -4.47 -3.36
N ALA A 45 1.48 -5.45 -3.26
CA ALA A 45 2.49 -5.72 -4.29
C ALA A 45 1.91 -6.52 -5.48
N THR A 46 0.87 -5.98 -6.11
CA THR A 46 0.11 -6.57 -7.20
C THR A 46 -0.54 -5.46 -8.03
N ASN A 47 -0.96 -5.79 -9.25
CA ASN A 47 -1.77 -4.94 -10.11
C ASN A 47 -3.25 -5.33 -10.17
N ASP A 48 -3.67 -6.36 -9.43
CA ASP A 48 -5.09 -6.70 -9.26
C ASP A 48 -5.78 -5.70 -8.33
N GLU A 49 -6.70 -4.90 -8.88
CA GLU A 49 -7.37 -3.81 -8.14
C GLU A 49 -8.20 -4.33 -6.96
N ALA A 50 -8.78 -5.53 -7.04
CA ALA A 50 -9.54 -6.12 -5.94
C ALA A 50 -8.62 -6.46 -4.75
N SER A 51 -7.47 -7.09 -5.02
CA SER A 51 -6.44 -7.39 -4.03
C SER A 51 -5.83 -6.11 -3.45
N ILE A 52 -5.57 -5.09 -4.28
CA ILE A 52 -5.10 -3.78 -3.81
C ILE A 52 -6.09 -3.18 -2.80
N GLN A 53 -7.39 -3.19 -3.12
CA GLN A 53 -8.41 -2.62 -2.25
C GLN A 53 -8.49 -3.37 -0.91
N SER A 54 -8.41 -4.70 -0.92
CA SER A 54 -8.35 -5.51 0.31
C SER A 54 -7.09 -5.22 1.13
N GLY A 55 -5.94 -5.07 0.47
CA GLY A 55 -4.67 -4.73 1.11
C GLY A 55 -4.70 -3.35 1.77
N ILE A 56 -5.29 -2.34 1.12
CA ILE A 56 -5.47 -0.99 1.68
C ILE A 56 -6.27 -1.05 2.99
N GLU A 57 -7.38 -1.79 3.02
CA GLU A 57 -8.19 -1.91 4.24
C GLU A 57 -7.43 -2.61 5.37
N THR A 58 -6.64 -3.64 5.04
CA THR A 58 -5.76 -4.31 6.00
C THR A 58 -4.73 -3.32 6.58
N VAL A 59 -4.09 -2.52 5.74
CA VAL A 59 -3.12 -1.51 6.19
C VAL A 59 -3.80 -0.46 7.09
N LYS A 60 -4.97 0.06 6.70
CA LYS A 60 -5.74 1.00 7.54
C LYS A 60 -6.07 0.39 8.90
N GLU A 61 -6.42 -0.89 8.95
CA GLU A 61 -6.71 -1.57 10.21
C GLU A 61 -5.47 -1.70 11.10
N ILE A 62 -4.32 -2.07 10.53
CA ILE A 62 -3.03 -2.09 11.24
C ILE A 62 -2.72 -0.71 11.82
N LEU A 63 -2.84 0.34 11.00
CA LEU A 63 -2.56 1.70 11.44
C LEU A 63 -3.46 2.12 12.60
N ARG A 64 -4.76 1.84 12.50
CA ARG A 64 -5.75 2.15 13.54
C ARG A 64 -5.49 1.40 14.86
N LYS A 65 -5.04 0.15 14.81
CA LYS A 65 -4.79 -0.67 16.00
C LYS A 65 -3.48 -0.32 16.71
N HIS A 66 -2.45 0.05 15.96
CA HIS A 66 -1.08 0.12 16.49
C HIS A 66 -0.53 1.53 16.65
N TYR A 67 -1.11 2.55 15.99
CA TYR A 67 -0.60 3.90 16.07
C TYR A 67 -1.42 4.78 17.00
N VAL A 68 -0.69 5.56 17.80
CA VAL A 68 -1.27 6.51 18.73
C VAL A 68 -1.82 7.70 17.95
N HIS A 69 -3.12 7.93 18.10
CA HIS A 69 -3.76 9.16 17.64
C HIS A 69 -3.48 10.23 18.70
N ARG A 70 -2.79 11.31 18.34
CA ARG A 70 -2.78 12.50 19.20
C ARG A 70 -4.15 13.16 19.05
N ASN A 71 -4.88 13.23 20.16
CA ASN A 71 -6.12 14.02 20.29
C ASN A 71 -5.84 15.51 20.02
#